data_AF-A0A0S3RJH7-F1
#
_entry.id   AF-A0A0S3RJH7-F1
#
_cell.length_a   1.000
_cell.length_b   1.000
_cell.length_c   1.000
_cell.angle_alpha   90.00
_cell.angle_beta   90.00
_cell.angle_gamma   90.00
#
_symmetry.space_group_name_H-M   'P 1'
#
loop_
_entity.id
_entity.type
_entity.pdbx_description
1 polymer ?
#
loop_
_entity_poly.entity_id
_entity_poly.type
_entity_poly.pdbx_seq_one_letter_code
_entity_poly.pdbx_strand_id
1 'polypeptide(L)'
;MTGCLKMHDLIQDMGRQIVRQEAPNPGERSRIWDYEDVIEILNEDYGSDKIQGIMLDPPQQEMVKWSGTEFEKMKWLRILIVRNTSFSSEPEHLPNHLRLLDWDNYPSKSFPPKFHPKKIVVFNLPRSCLTLEGQPFKFQPLICSPLGVAFFL
;
A
#
# COMPACT_ATOMS: atom_id res chain seq x y z
N MET A 1 -19.63 -21.14 7.50
CA MET A 1 -18.24 -21.18 8.00
C MET A 1 -17.33 -20.65 6.91
N THR A 2 -16.93 -19.39 6.98
CA THR A 2 -15.88 -18.83 6.12
C THR A 2 -14.54 -19.13 6.80
N GLY A 3 -13.78 -20.07 6.25
CA GLY A 3 -12.44 -20.41 6.76
C GLY A 3 -11.45 -19.32 6.38
N CYS A 4 -11.01 -18.50 7.34
CA CYS A 4 -9.97 -17.51 7.11
C CYS A 4 -8.63 -18.05 7.65
N LEU A 5 -7.67 -18.27 6.75
CA LEU A 5 -6.30 -18.63 7.09
C LEU A 5 -5.59 -17.37 7.61
N LYS A 6 -5.12 -17.38 8.85
CA LYS A 6 -4.31 -16.30 9.42
C LYS A 6 -2.85 -16.71 9.38
N MET A 7 -1.97 -15.78 8.99
CA MET A 7 -0.54 -16.00 9.17
C MET A 7 -0.23 -16.03 10.65
N HIS A 8 0.51 -17.04 11.09
CA HIS A 8 0.96 -17.14 12.47
C HIS A 8 1.94 -16.01 12.80
N ASP A 9 1.81 -15.43 14.00
CA ASP A 9 2.59 -14.25 14.42
C ASP A 9 4.10 -14.47 14.35
N LEU A 10 4.56 -15.70 14.64
CA LEU A 10 5.98 -16.07 14.48
C LEU A 10 6.51 -15.94 13.04
N ILE A 11 5.72 -16.33 12.03
CA ILE A 11 6.15 -16.21 10.61
C ILE A 11 6.24 -14.74 10.22
N GLN A 12 5.26 -13.97 10.71
CA GLN A 12 5.20 -12.52 10.61
C GLN A 12 6.45 -11.85 11.21
N ASP A 13 6.82 -12.21 12.44
CA ASP A 13 8.00 -11.68 13.14
C ASP A 13 9.29 -12.01 12.38
N MET A 14 9.41 -13.24 11.87
CA MET A 14 10.55 -13.64 11.07
C MET A 14 10.67 -12.82 9.77
N GLY A 15 9.55 -12.62 9.06
CA GLY A 15 9.52 -11.78 7.84
C GLY A 15 9.99 -10.35 8.13
N ARG A 16 9.45 -9.74 9.19
CA ARG A 16 9.85 -8.41 9.66
C ARG A 16 11.33 -8.33 10.03
N GLN A 17 11.86 -9.36 10.69
CA GLN A 17 13.27 -9.40 11.08
C GLN A 17 14.19 -9.45 9.85
N ILE A 18 13.84 -10.22 8.82
CA ILE A 18 14.59 -10.27 7.56
C ILE A 18 14.65 -8.88 6.92
N VAL A 19 13.52 -8.16 6.86
CA VAL A 19 13.49 -6.81 6.27
C VAL A 19 14.30 -5.80 7.09
N ARG A 20 14.24 -5.86 8.41
CA ARG A 20 15.06 -5.01 9.29
C ARG A 20 16.56 -5.24 9.12
N GLN A 21 16.97 -6.43 8.66
CA GLN A 21 18.37 -6.74 8.34
C GLN A 21 18.81 -6.21 6.96
N GLU A 22 17.89 -5.80 6.09
CA GLU A 22 18.24 -5.25 4.77
C GLU A 22 18.98 -3.91 4.90
N ALA A 23 18.51 -3.03 5.81
CA ALA A 23 19.16 -1.75 6.09
C ALA A 23 18.72 -1.17 7.45
N PRO A 24 19.61 -0.40 8.13
CA PRO A 24 19.23 0.36 9.32
C PRO A 24 18.17 1.43 9.01
N ASN A 25 18.33 2.17 7.92
CA ASN A 25 17.38 3.21 7.49
C ASN A 25 16.13 2.55 6.86
N PRO A 26 14.91 2.85 7.35
CA PRO A 26 13.66 2.38 6.75
C PRO A 26 13.56 2.64 5.25
N GLY A 27 13.91 3.83 4.77
CA GLY A 27 13.79 4.20 3.34
C GLY A 27 14.63 3.34 2.38
N GLU A 28 15.60 2.59 2.92
CA GLU A 28 16.47 1.69 2.17
C GLU A 28 16.04 0.22 2.23
N ARG A 29 14.98 -0.10 2.98
CA ARG A 29 14.39 -1.43 3.08
C ARG A 29 13.38 -1.66 1.96
N SER A 30 13.17 -2.92 1.59
CA SER A 30 12.23 -3.30 0.55
C SER A 30 10.77 -3.22 0.98
N ARG A 31 10.49 -3.22 2.28
CA ARG A 31 9.12 -3.22 2.84
C ARG A 31 9.05 -2.37 4.10
N ILE A 32 7.98 -1.61 4.24
CA ILE A 32 7.71 -0.73 5.39
C ILE A 32 6.27 -0.96 5.86
N TRP A 33 6.09 -1.11 7.17
CA TRP A 33 4.77 -1.33 7.80
C TRP A 33 4.59 -0.54 9.11
N ASP A 34 5.68 0.01 9.64
CA ASP A 34 5.64 0.84 10.84
C ASP A 34 5.14 2.23 10.44
N TYR A 35 4.10 2.72 11.11
CA TYR A 35 3.40 3.92 10.67
C TYR A 35 4.34 5.12 10.67
N GLU A 36 5.11 5.29 11.75
CA GLU A 36 6.08 6.36 11.92
C GLU A 36 7.15 6.31 10.83
N ASP A 37 7.72 5.13 10.54
CA ASP A 37 8.70 4.95 9.44
C ASP A 37 8.09 5.37 8.08
N VAL A 38 6.83 5.02 7.79
CA VAL A 38 6.19 5.41 6.52
C VAL A 38 5.99 6.93 6.45
N ILE A 39 5.54 7.56 7.54
CA ILE A 39 5.31 9.01 7.58
C ILE A 39 6.62 9.78 7.40
N GLU A 40 7.71 9.32 8.01
CA GLU A 40 9.04 9.88 7.80
C GLU A 40 9.46 9.78 6.33
N ILE A 41 9.30 8.61 5.71
CA ILE A 41 9.62 8.40 4.29
C ILE A 41 8.80 9.30 3.36
N LEU A 42 7.51 9.49 3.64
CA LEU A 42 6.64 10.34 2.84
C LEU A 42 6.94 11.83 3.01
N ASN A 43 7.30 12.28 4.21
CA ASN A 43 7.52 13.70 4.51
C ASN A 43 8.95 14.19 4.24
N GLU A 44 9.95 13.37 4.58
CA GLU A 44 11.37 13.76 4.51
C GLU A 44 12.03 13.40 3.19
N ASP A 45 11.23 12.96 2.21
CA ASP A 45 11.70 12.70 0.85
C ASP A 45 12.68 11.53 0.72
N TYR A 46 12.72 10.64 1.73
CA TYR A 46 13.55 9.43 1.76
C TYR A 46 12.99 8.25 0.97
N GLY A 47 11.92 8.46 0.19
CA GLY A 47 11.40 7.46 -0.73
C GLY A 47 12.47 6.99 -1.71
N SER A 48 12.68 5.68 -1.80
CA SER A 48 13.66 5.09 -2.72
C SER A 48 13.04 4.04 -3.64
N ASP A 49 13.73 3.80 -4.76
CA ASP A 49 13.40 2.75 -5.72
C ASP A 49 13.59 1.32 -5.13
N LYS A 50 14.14 1.18 -3.91
CA LYS A 50 14.24 -0.12 -3.22
C LYS A 50 12.91 -0.55 -2.60
N ILE A 51 12.07 0.42 -2.24
CA ILE A 51 10.78 0.16 -1.58
C ILE A 51 9.85 -0.52 -2.58
N GLN A 52 9.41 -1.72 -2.21
CA GLN A 52 8.49 -2.55 -2.99
C GLN A 52 7.14 -2.76 -2.29
N GLY A 53 7.06 -2.56 -0.98
CA GLY A 53 5.83 -2.70 -0.21
C GLY A 53 5.68 -1.64 0.87
N ILE A 54 4.49 -1.05 0.96
CA ILE A 54 4.09 -0.14 2.03
C ILE A 54 2.75 -0.62 2.60
N MET A 55 2.69 -0.69 3.93
CA MET A 55 1.43 -0.79 4.67
C MET A 55 1.31 0.37 5.67
N LEU A 56 0.23 1.13 5.53
CA LEU A 56 -0.27 2.10 6.48
C LEU A 56 -1.53 1.52 7.11
N ASP A 57 -1.45 1.09 8.37
CA ASP A 57 -2.58 0.56 9.14
C ASP A 57 -2.40 0.88 10.63
N PRO A 58 -2.42 2.17 11.02
CA PRO A 58 -2.33 2.57 12.41
C PRO A 58 -3.52 2.03 13.22
N PRO A 59 -3.37 1.90 14.55
CA PRO A 59 -4.42 1.35 15.42
C PRO A 59 -5.68 2.23 15.48
N GLN A 60 -5.57 3.49 15.11
CA GLN A 60 -6.67 4.46 15.05
C GLN A 60 -6.61 5.21 13.73
N GLN A 61 -7.73 5.83 13.35
CA GLN A 61 -7.78 6.59 12.11
C GLN A 61 -6.88 7.82 12.18
N GLU A 62 -5.91 7.91 11.28
CA GLU A 62 -4.97 9.03 11.19
C GLU A 62 -5.13 9.82 9.90
N MET A 63 -4.77 11.11 9.95
CA MET A 63 -4.75 12.00 8.78
C MET A 63 -3.30 12.34 8.41
N VAL A 64 -2.90 11.93 7.21
CA VAL A 64 -1.58 12.19 6.65
C VAL A 64 -1.63 13.41 5.75
N LYS A 65 -0.79 14.40 6.07
CA LYS A 65 -0.57 15.57 5.22
C LYS A 65 0.47 15.23 4.17
N TRP A 66 0.11 15.41 2.90
CA TRP A 66 1.00 15.14 1.78
C TRP A 66 0.59 15.97 0.55
N SER A 67 1.40 15.92 -0.50
CA SER A 67 1.14 16.57 -1.79
C SER A 67 0.46 15.63 -2.80
N GLY A 68 0.59 14.31 -2.65
CA GLY A 68 0.11 13.30 -3.58
C GLY A 68 1.16 12.87 -4.62
N THR A 69 2.38 13.41 -4.55
CA THR A 69 3.50 13.10 -5.46
C THR A 69 4.53 12.17 -4.84
N GLU A 70 4.45 11.90 -3.53
CA GLU A 70 5.47 11.21 -2.74
C GLU A 70 5.78 9.81 -3.28
N PHE A 71 4.79 9.11 -3.84
CA PHE A 71 4.98 7.78 -4.43
C PHE A 71 5.76 7.79 -5.76
N GLU A 72 6.01 8.93 -6.39
CA GLU A 72 6.78 9.02 -7.63
C GLU A 72 8.21 8.50 -7.48
N LYS A 73 8.76 8.56 -6.26
CA LYS A 73 10.13 8.11 -5.94
C LYS A 73 10.26 6.61 -5.71
N MET A 74 9.14 5.91 -5.64
CA MET A 74 9.06 4.48 -5.34
C MET A 74 8.60 3.72 -6.58
N LYS A 75 9.38 3.81 -7.69
CA LYS A 75 8.94 3.31 -9.01
C LYS A 75 8.67 1.81 -9.01
N TRP A 76 9.31 1.07 -8.11
CA TRP A 76 9.19 -0.37 -7.95
C TRP A 76 8.20 -0.78 -6.85
N LEU A 77 7.38 0.14 -6.33
CA LEU A 77 6.31 -0.18 -5.40
C LEU A 77 5.33 -1.16 -6.07
N ARG A 78 5.13 -2.31 -5.42
CA ARG A 78 4.30 -3.42 -5.88
C ARG A 78 3.11 -3.66 -4.98
N ILE A 79 3.22 -3.34 -3.70
CA ILE A 79 2.18 -3.53 -2.69
C ILE A 79 1.95 -2.19 -2.01
N LEU A 80 0.71 -1.72 -2.04
CA LEU A 80 0.27 -0.57 -1.27
C LEU A 80 -1.00 -0.94 -0.53
N ILE A 81 -0.91 -0.92 0.80
CA ILE A 81 -2.02 -1.14 1.72
C ILE A 81 -2.20 0.13 2.54
N VAL A 82 -3.38 0.73 2.47
CA VAL A 82 -3.75 1.92 3.23
C VAL A 82 -5.08 1.63 3.91
N ARG A 83 -5.04 1.53 5.23
CA ARG A 83 -6.16 1.28 6.13
C ARG A 83 -6.06 2.24 7.29
N ASN A 84 -7.18 2.59 7.90
CA ASN A 84 -7.22 3.51 9.04
C ASN A 84 -6.43 4.82 8.80
N THR A 85 -6.28 5.24 7.54
CA THR A 85 -5.44 6.37 7.16
C THR A 85 -6.16 7.15 6.08
N SER A 86 -6.27 8.45 6.25
CA SER A 86 -6.81 9.39 5.28
C SER A 86 -5.72 10.35 4.85
N PHE A 87 -5.81 10.85 3.62
CA PHE A 87 -4.83 11.76 3.05
C PHE A 87 -5.42 13.13 2.82
N SER A 88 -4.64 14.20 3.04
CA SER A 88 -5.10 15.59 2.90
C SER A 88 -5.39 16.01 1.46
N SER A 89 -4.84 15.29 0.48
CA SER A 89 -5.00 15.54 -0.94
C SER A 89 -5.13 14.23 -1.72
N GLU A 90 -5.64 14.33 -2.95
CA GLU A 90 -5.70 13.21 -3.89
C GLU A 90 -4.28 12.84 -4.37
N PRO A 91 -4.02 11.55 -4.68
CA PRO A 91 -2.74 11.17 -5.28
C PRO A 91 -2.61 11.74 -6.69
N GLU A 92 -1.49 12.40 -6.97
CA GLU A 92 -1.09 12.87 -8.30
C GLU A 92 -0.25 11.82 -9.04
N HIS A 93 0.38 10.90 -8.31
CA HIS A 93 1.17 9.81 -8.86
C HIS A 93 0.87 8.48 -8.17
N LEU A 94 0.77 7.40 -8.97
CA LEU A 94 0.79 6.03 -8.47
C LEU A 94 1.77 5.17 -9.30
N PRO A 95 2.60 4.32 -8.66
CA PRO A 95 3.59 3.51 -9.36
C PRO A 95 2.97 2.45 -10.26
N ASN A 96 3.40 2.40 -11.53
CA ASN A 96 2.90 1.43 -12.53
C ASN A 96 3.31 -0.03 -12.28
N HIS A 97 4.15 -0.29 -11.26
CA HIS A 97 4.55 -1.62 -10.84
C HIS A 97 3.64 -2.24 -9.79
N LEU A 98 2.62 -1.50 -9.33
CA LEU A 98 1.62 -2.00 -8.38
C LEU A 98 0.97 -3.29 -8.87
N ARG A 99 0.98 -4.28 -7.99
CA ARG A 99 0.34 -5.60 -8.12
C ARG A 99 -0.79 -5.79 -7.12
N LEU A 100 -0.68 -5.14 -5.95
CA LEU A 100 -1.71 -5.12 -4.92
C LEU A 100 -1.95 -3.66 -4.54
N LEU A 101 -3.21 -3.23 -4.68
CA LEU A 101 -3.70 -1.98 -4.11
C LEU A 101 -4.89 -2.29 -3.21
N ASP A 102 -4.72 -2.07 -1.92
CA ASP A 102 -5.78 -2.13 -0.91
C ASP A 102 -5.84 -0.75 -0.24
N TRP A 103 -6.79 0.09 -0.62
CA TRP A 103 -6.83 1.47 -0.16
C TRP A 103 -8.23 1.86 0.26
N ASP A 104 -8.45 1.85 1.57
CA ASP A 104 -9.69 2.24 2.18
C ASP A 104 -9.91 3.75 2.10
N ASN A 105 -11.15 4.16 1.79
CA ASN A 105 -11.51 5.58 1.59
C ASN A 105 -10.57 6.30 0.60
N TYR A 106 -10.21 5.63 -0.50
CA TYR A 106 -9.38 6.23 -1.55
C TYR A 106 -9.91 7.63 -1.94
N PRO A 107 -9.05 8.68 -1.90
CA PRO A 107 -9.52 10.06 -1.81
C PRO A 107 -10.01 10.68 -3.12
N SER A 108 -9.84 10.00 -4.27
CA SER A 108 -10.21 10.54 -5.59
C SER A 108 -11.30 9.73 -6.28
N LYS A 109 -12.04 10.38 -7.19
CA LYS A 109 -13.02 9.74 -8.08
C LYS A 109 -12.38 9.04 -9.27
N SER A 110 -11.11 9.32 -9.55
CA SER A 110 -10.37 8.70 -10.66
C SER A 110 -8.94 8.37 -10.25
N PHE A 111 -8.23 7.65 -11.10
CA PHE A 111 -6.80 7.46 -10.93
C PHE A 111 -5.99 8.61 -11.50
N PRO A 112 -4.74 8.80 -11.05
CA PRO A 112 -3.82 9.70 -11.72
C PRO A 112 -3.73 9.40 -13.22
N PRO A 113 -3.71 10.41 -14.11
CA PRO A 113 -3.71 10.20 -15.56
C PRO A 113 -2.55 9.35 -16.09
N LYS A 114 -1.41 9.34 -15.39
CA LYS A 114 -0.21 8.56 -15.77
C LYS A 114 -0.20 7.14 -15.20
N PHE A 115 -1.17 6.81 -14.35
CA PHE A 115 -1.27 5.49 -13.75
C PHE A 115 -1.98 4.51 -14.70
N HIS A 116 -1.26 3.45 -15.05
CA HIS A 116 -1.68 2.39 -15.94
C HIS A 116 -1.61 1.06 -15.16
N PRO A 117 -2.72 0.60 -14.55
CA PRO A 117 -2.75 -0.56 -13.66
C PRO A 117 -2.65 -1.92 -14.41
N LYS A 118 -1.74 -2.06 -15.39
CA LYS A 118 -1.60 -3.27 -16.22
C LYS A 118 -1.09 -4.49 -15.44
N LYS A 119 -0.40 -4.27 -14.31
CA LYS A 119 0.22 -5.32 -13.49
C LYS A 119 -0.58 -5.65 -12.23
N ILE A 120 -1.72 -4.99 -12.04
CA ILE A 120 -2.53 -5.16 -10.84
C ILE A 120 -3.17 -6.55 -10.86
N VAL A 121 -3.03 -7.27 -9.75
CA VAL A 121 -3.59 -8.61 -9.54
C VAL A 121 -4.66 -8.56 -8.47
N VAL A 122 -4.41 -7.76 -7.42
CA VAL A 122 -5.34 -7.54 -6.31
C VAL A 122 -5.68 -6.07 -6.24
N PHE A 123 -6.97 -5.79 -6.16
CA PHE A 123 -7.51 -4.44 -6.19
C PHE A 123 -8.71 -4.34 -5.25
N ASN A 124 -8.57 -3.60 -4.15
CA ASN A 124 -9.60 -3.42 -3.14
C ASN A 124 -9.65 -1.95 -2.73
N LEU A 125 -10.77 -1.27 -3.00
CA LEU A 125 -10.95 0.14 -2.65
C LEU A 125 -12.26 0.33 -1.88
N PRO A 126 -12.37 -0.23 -0.67
CA PRO A 126 -13.59 -0.12 0.12
C PRO A 126 -13.87 1.35 0.43
N ARG A 127 -15.17 1.70 0.47
CA ARG A 127 -15.64 3.05 0.79
C ARG A 127 -15.06 4.17 -0.10
N SER A 128 -14.51 3.81 -1.27
CA SER A 128 -14.06 4.79 -2.25
C SER A 128 -15.22 5.29 -3.11
N CYS A 129 -15.08 6.52 -3.62
CA CYS A 129 -15.97 7.11 -4.61
C CYS A 129 -15.45 6.94 -6.05
N LEU A 130 -14.56 5.96 -6.28
CA LEU A 130 -13.89 5.76 -7.57
C LEU A 130 -14.90 5.37 -8.65
N THR A 131 -14.95 6.15 -9.72
CA THR A 131 -15.73 5.86 -10.92
C THR A 131 -14.81 5.33 -12.01
N LEU A 132 -14.95 4.04 -12.36
CA LEU A 132 -14.21 3.43 -13.46
C LEU A 132 -14.98 3.61 -14.76
N GLU A 133 -14.60 4.60 -15.56
CA GLU A 133 -15.12 4.74 -16.91
C GLU A 133 -14.34 3.83 -17.87
N GLY A 134 -15.03 2.83 -18.47
CA GLY A 134 -14.57 2.23 -19.73
C GLY A 134 -13.63 1.02 -19.71
N GLN A 135 -13.32 0.37 -18.58
CA GLN A 135 -12.64 -0.95 -18.60
C GLN A 135 -13.24 -1.94 -17.60
N PRO A 136 -13.47 -3.21 -18.00
CA PRO A 136 -14.02 -4.24 -17.12
C PRO A 136 -12.90 -4.77 -16.23
N PHE A 137 -12.53 -4.03 -15.19
CA PHE A 137 -11.76 -4.61 -14.11
C PHE A 137 -12.65 -5.65 -13.44
N LYS A 138 -12.30 -6.93 -13.59
CA LYS A 138 -12.97 -8.00 -12.85
C LYS A 138 -12.55 -7.88 -11.39
N PHE A 139 -13.41 -7.25 -10.60
CA PHE A 139 -13.26 -7.18 -9.16
C PHE A 139 -13.43 -8.57 -8.56
N GLN A 140 -12.38 -9.10 -7.93
CA GLN A 140 -12.57 -10.09 -6.89
C GLN A 140 -12.64 -9.31 -5.57
N PRO A 141 -13.84 -9.06 -5.00
CA PRO A 141 -13.93 -8.53 -3.66
C PRO A 141 -13.16 -9.46 -2.73
N LEU A 142 -12.34 -8.90 -1.86
CA LEU A 142 -11.66 -9.64 -0.80
C LEU A 142 -12.71 -10.07 0.25
N ILE A 143 -13.59 -11.01 -0.11
CA ILE A 143 -14.46 -11.70 0.86
C ILE A 143 -13.54 -12.68 1.60
N CYS A 144 -12.90 -12.17 2.66
CA CYS A 144 -11.76 -12.79 3.37
C CYS A 144 -10.59 -13.08 2.41
N SER A 145 -9.51 -12.29 2.45
CA SER A 145 -8.21 -12.75 1.95
C SER A 145 -7.51 -13.57 3.05
N PRO A 146 -7.48 -14.92 2.95
CA PRO A 146 -6.53 -15.78 3.67
C PRO A 146 -5.10 -15.70 3.13
N LEU A 147 -4.84 -14.85 2.13
CA LEU A 147 -3.52 -14.70 1.53
C LEU A 147 -2.65 -13.88 2.48
N GLY A 148 -1.66 -14.54 3.07
CA GLY A 148 -0.69 -14.00 4.01
C GLY A 148 -0.16 -12.62 3.63
N VAL A 149 -0.87 -11.60 4.13
CA VAL A 149 -0.51 -10.18 3.99
C VAL A 149 0.87 -9.91 4.57
N ALA A 150 1.35 -10.79 5.46
CA ALA A 150 2.67 -10.72 6.06
C ALA A 150 3.75 -11.63 5.45
N PHE A 151 3.50 -12.34 4.35
CA PHE A 151 4.63 -12.78 3.49
C PHE A 151 5.10 -11.63 2.58
N PHE A 152 4.37 -10.51 2.61
CA PHE A 152 4.57 -9.32 1.81
C PHE A 152 4.86 -8.06 2.64
N LEU A 153 5.05 -8.21 3.96
CA LEU A 153 5.58 -7.20 4.89
C LEU A 153 6.75 -7.82 5.66
#